data_AF-A0AB74JAQ8-F1
#
_entry.id   AF-A0AB74JAQ8-F1
#
_cell.length_a   1.000
_cell.length_b   1.000
_cell.length_c   1.000
_cell.angle_alpha   90.00
_cell.angle_beta   90.00
_cell.angle_gamma   90.00
#
_symmetry.space_group_name_H-M   'P 1'
#
loop_
_entity.id
_entity.type
_entity.pdbx_description
1 polymer ?
#
loop_
_entity_poly.entity_id
_entity_poly.type
_entity_poly.pdbx_seq_one_letter_code
_entity_poly.pdbx_strand_id
1 'polypeptide(L)'
;MTNSGELLVRVQCLLLYQSMQLFDQDVRQQCLAGSRMRTLELWTDVLGDLRDSSLELSNKTVQQVPVWESWIYAESLRRTVIASYTLITLHYMLKQDIPSQGGWTRSQPWSICQQVWSTQSSFDFLSVWEQDPPVTVSCLLLDEFLEQGKADAVDDFARNMLVTYIGLDETKQWFKQRGSTY
;
A
#
# COMPACT_ATOMS: atom_id res chain seq x y z
N MET A 1 -0.80 -23.46 10.94
CA MET A 1 -1.50 -22.18 10.78
C MET A 1 -0.49 -21.08 11.03
N THR A 2 0.04 -20.46 9.99
CA THR A 2 0.87 -19.25 10.14
C THR A 2 -0.04 -18.15 10.70
N ASN A 3 0.36 -17.52 11.81
CA ASN A 3 -0.37 -16.38 12.34
C ASN A 3 -0.42 -15.30 11.25
N SER A 4 -1.60 -14.74 10.95
CA SER A 4 -1.77 -13.76 9.89
C SER A 4 -0.88 -12.52 10.10
N GLY A 5 -0.66 -12.12 11.35
CA GLY A 5 0.29 -11.07 11.70
C GLY A 5 1.75 -11.46 11.46
N GLU A 6 2.10 -12.72 11.67
CA GLU A 6 3.45 -13.22 11.38
C GLU A 6 3.72 -13.22 9.87
N LEU A 7 2.74 -13.61 9.05
CA LEU A 7 2.87 -13.54 7.59
C LEU A 7 3.03 -12.09 7.12
N LEU A 8 2.22 -11.16 7.65
CA LEU A 8 2.35 -9.73 7.35
C LEU A 8 3.78 -9.23 7.62
N VAL A 9 4.34 -9.52 8.80
CA VAL A 9 5.71 -9.12 9.15
C VAL A 9 6.73 -9.77 8.21
N ARG A 10 6.59 -11.05 7.89
CA ARG A 10 7.48 -11.74 6.95
C ARG A 10 7.47 -11.10 5.56
N VAL A 11 6.30 -10.73 5.05
CA VAL A 11 6.18 -10.03 3.76
C VAL A 11 6.77 -8.63 3.85
N GLN A 12 6.51 -7.87 4.91
CA GLN A 12 7.11 -6.54 5.11
C GLN A 12 8.64 -6.59 5.15
N CYS A 13 9.22 -7.53 5.90
CA CYS A 13 10.67 -7.72 5.95
C CYS A 13 11.24 -8.11 4.58
N LEU A 14 10.59 -9.04 3.88
CA LEU A 14 11.03 -9.46 2.56
C LEU A 14 10.91 -8.33 1.53
N LEU A 15 9.82 -7.57 1.56
CA LEU A 15 9.60 -6.38 0.74
C LEU A 15 10.73 -5.37 0.92
N LEU A 16 11.05 -5.01 2.16
CA LEU A 16 12.14 -4.08 2.47
C LEU A 16 13.48 -4.59 1.93
N TYR A 17 13.78 -5.86 2.16
CA TYR A 17 15.04 -6.46 1.70
C TYR A 17 15.11 -6.50 0.17
N GLN A 18 14.02 -6.86 -0.52
CA GLN A 18 13.96 -6.87 -1.98
C GLN A 18 14.08 -5.45 -2.55
N SER A 19 13.46 -4.44 -1.94
CA SER A 19 13.63 -3.04 -2.35
C SER A 19 15.10 -2.62 -2.26
N MET A 20 15.77 -2.91 -1.15
CA MET A 20 17.19 -2.59 -0.99
C MET A 20 18.05 -3.26 -2.06
N GLN A 21 17.84 -4.57 -2.32
CA GLN A 21 18.64 -5.31 -3.29
C GLN A 21 18.36 -4.91 -4.75
N LEU A 22 17.11 -4.57 -5.08
CA LEU A 22 16.72 -4.21 -6.45
C LEU A 22 17.38 -2.89 -6.88
N PHE A 23 17.51 -1.94 -5.94
CA PHE A 23 18.10 -0.63 -6.19
C PHE A 23 19.58 -0.53 -5.74
N ASP A 24 20.20 -1.64 -5.36
CA ASP A 24 21.63 -1.70 -5.04
C ASP A 24 22.49 -1.54 -6.32
N GLN A 25 23.69 -0.99 -6.17
CA GLN A 25 24.65 -0.84 -7.27
C GLN A 25 25.42 -2.14 -7.58
N ASP A 26 25.48 -3.10 -6.65
CA ASP A 26 26.10 -4.41 -6.90
C ASP A 26 25.14 -5.36 -7.63
N VAL A 27 25.50 -5.71 -8.88
CA VAL A 27 24.77 -6.66 -9.73
C VAL A 27 24.50 -8.01 -9.04
N ARG A 28 25.36 -8.44 -8.11
CA ARG A 28 25.15 -9.67 -7.34
C ARG A 28 23.92 -9.56 -6.43
N GLN A 29 23.71 -8.41 -5.80
CA GLN A 29 22.52 -8.16 -4.98
C GLN A 29 21.26 -8.17 -5.85
N GLN A 30 21.32 -7.57 -7.04
CA GLN A 30 20.22 -7.59 -8.01
C GLN A 30 19.89 -9.00 -8.52
N CYS A 31 20.89 -9.86 -8.74
CA CYS A 31 20.68 -11.27 -9.09
C CYS A 31 20.03 -12.05 -7.94
N LEU A 32 20.46 -11.81 -6.69
CA LEU A 32 19.84 -12.41 -5.52
C LEU A 32 18.38 -11.95 -5.36
N ALA A 33 18.08 -10.68 -5.66
CA ALA A 33 16.72 -10.16 -5.65
C ALA A 33 15.82 -10.95 -6.61
N GLY A 34 16.27 -11.20 -7.84
CA GLY A 34 15.52 -12.00 -8.82
C GLY A 34 15.15 -13.39 -8.31
N SER A 35 16.03 -14.04 -7.55
CA SER A 35 15.75 -15.36 -6.97
C SER A 35 14.66 -15.34 -5.88
N ARG A 36 14.53 -14.23 -5.16
CA ARG A 36 13.61 -14.08 -4.02
C ARG A 36 12.31 -13.37 -4.39
N MET A 37 12.24 -12.75 -5.56
CA MET A 37 11.04 -12.08 -6.06
C MET A 37 9.84 -13.03 -6.17
N ARG A 38 10.07 -14.26 -6.64
CA ARG A 38 9.02 -15.30 -6.67
C ARG A 38 8.51 -15.67 -5.27
N THR A 39 9.38 -15.65 -4.25
CA THR A 39 8.95 -15.88 -2.86
C THR A 39 8.09 -14.73 -2.35
N LEU A 40 8.48 -13.49 -2.67
CA LEU A 40 7.68 -12.31 -2.34
C LEU A 40 6.29 -12.42 -2.98
N GLU A 41 6.22 -12.70 -4.28
CA GLU A 41 4.97 -12.88 -5.02
C GLU A 41 4.06 -13.95 -4.38
N LEU A 42 4.58 -15.15 -4.14
CA LEU A 42 3.79 -16.23 -3.50
C LEU A 42 3.27 -15.85 -2.12
N TRP A 43 4.05 -15.14 -1.31
CA TRP A 43 3.62 -14.73 0.02
C TRP A 43 2.64 -13.56 -0.03
N THR A 44 2.80 -12.65 -1.00
CA THR A 44 1.88 -11.55 -1.27
C THR A 44 0.53 -12.07 -1.76
N ASP A 45 0.49 -13.12 -2.58
CA ASP A 45 -0.76 -13.78 -3.00
C ASP A 45 -1.57 -14.26 -1.78
N VAL A 46 -0.91 -15.01 -0.88
CA VAL A 46 -1.53 -15.52 0.35
C VAL A 46 -1.97 -14.36 1.26
N LEU A 47 -1.18 -13.28 1.34
CA LEU A 47 -1.54 -12.09 2.09
C LEU A 47 -2.75 -11.36 1.50
N GLY A 48 -2.86 -11.35 0.16
CA GLY A 48 -4.01 -10.83 -0.58
C GLY A 48 -5.29 -11.61 -0.30
N ASP A 49 -5.23 -12.94 -0.27
CA ASP A 49 -6.38 -13.78 0.11
C ASP A 49 -6.88 -13.49 1.53
N LEU A 50 -5.96 -13.25 2.48
CA LEU A 50 -6.31 -12.86 3.85
C LEU A 50 -6.96 -11.48 3.92
N ARG A 51 -6.44 -10.51 3.17
CA ARG A 51 -7.03 -9.17 3.04
C ARG A 51 -8.45 -9.25 2.48
N ASP A 52 -8.66 -9.99 1.40
CA ASP A 52 -9.96 -10.12 0.74
C ASP A 52 -10.98 -10.74 1.69
N SER A 53 -10.59 -11.78 2.43
CA SER A 53 -11.40 -12.39 3.48
C SER A 53 -11.81 -11.40 4.58
N SER A 54 -10.90 -10.50 4.98
CA SER A 54 -11.17 -9.45 5.97
C SER A 54 -12.12 -8.37 5.44
N LEU A 55 -12.04 -8.01 4.16
CA LEU A 55 -12.91 -7.02 3.52
C LEU A 55 -14.34 -7.54 3.40
N GLU A 56 -14.51 -8.80 2.99
CA GLU A 56 -15.80 -9.48 2.93
C GLU A 56 -16.52 -9.52 4.29
N LEU A 57 -15.76 -9.68 5.37
CA LEU A 57 -16.32 -9.62 6.73
C LEU A 57 -16.76 -8.20 7.09
N SER A 58 -15.93 -7.19 6.76
CA SER A 58 -16.22 -5.77 7.03
C SER A 58 -17.44 -5.27 6.26
N ASN A 59 -17.64 -5.67 5.01
CA ASN A 59 -18.77 -5.25 4.19
C ASN A 59 -20.12 -5.82 4.67
N LYS A 60 -20.10 -6.93 5.42
CA LYS A 60 -21.30 -7.58 5.98
C LYS A 60 -21.75 -6.94 7.29
N THR A 61 -20.85 -6.30 8.02
CA THR A 61 -21.15 -5.51 9.21
C THR A 61 -21.59 -4.10 8.81
N VAL A 62 -22.65 -3.58 9.43
CA VAL A 62 -23.18 -2.22 9.25
C VAL A 62 -22.04 -1.19 9.30
N GLN A 63 -22.13 -0.10 8.53
CA GLN A 63 -21.20 1.06 8.49
C GLN A 63 -20.97 1.66 9.88
N GLN A 64 -20.15 1.01 10.69
CA GLN A 64 -19.68 1.47 11.98
C GLN A 64 -18.21 1.85 11.86
N VAL A 65 -17.79 2.84 12.65
CA VAL A 65 -16.38 3.17 12.82
C VAL A 65 -15.65 1.89 13.25
N PRO A 66 -14.63 1.44 12.51
CA PRO A 66 -13.94 0.21 12.85
C PRO A 66 -13.18 0.38 14.17
N VAL A 67 -12.94 -0.72 14.87
CA VAL A 67 -12.02 -0.73 16.01
C VAL A 67 -10.63 -0.33 15.51
N TRP A 68 -9.98 0.61 16.20
CA TRP A 68 -8.72 1.24 15.77
C TRP A 68 -7.63 0.22 15.43
N GLU A 69 -7.35 -0.72 16.33
CA GLU A 69 -6.32 -1.74 16.15
C GLU A 69 -6.63 -2.66 14.96
N SER A 70 -7.91 -3.01 14.78
CA SER A 70 -8.38 -3.81 13.65
C SER A 70 -8.23 -3.06 12.33
N TRP A 71 -8.51 -1.76 12.31
CA TRP A 71 -8.33 -0.92 11.13
C TRP A 71 -6.84 -0.76 10.78
N ILE A 72 -5.98 -0.47 11.77
CA ILE A 72 -4.53 -0.34 11.55
C ILE A 72 -3.96 -1.65 10.99
N TYR A 73 -4.38 -2.79 11.53
CA TYR A 73 -3.97 -4.10 11.03
C TYR A 73 -4.46 -4.35 9.59
N ALA A 74 -5.73 -4.08 9.30
CA ALA A 74 -6.31 -4.27 7.98
C ALA A 74 -5.68 -3.33 6.94
N GLU A 75 -5.40 -2.08 7.30
CA GLU A 75 -4.76 -1.10 6.43
C GLU A 75 -3.28 -1.45 6.19
N SER A 76 -2.59 -1.94 7.21
CA SER A 76 -1.22 -2.47 7.07
C SER A 76 -1.16 -3.65 6.09
N LEU A 77 -2.16 -4.55 6.12
CA LEU A 77 -2.31 -5.62 5.13
C LEU A 77 -2.48 -5.05 3.73
N ARG A 78 -3.45 -4.15 3.54
CA ARG A 78 -3.74 -3.52 2.23
C ARG A 78 -2.50 -2.86 1.64
N ARG A 79 -1.87 -1.95 2.40
CA ARG A 79 -0.66 -1.21 1.99
C ARG A 79 0.51 -2.13 1.68
N THR A 80 0.71 -3.18 2.46
CA THR A 80 1.78 -4.16 2.21
C THR A 80 1.56 -4.94 0.91
N VAL A 81 0.31 -5.34 0.62
CA VAL A 81 -0.01 -6.08 -0.60
C VAL A 81 0.22 -5.20 -1.83
N ILE A 82 -0.34 -3.98 -1.87
CA ILE A 82 -0.14 -3.07 -3.01
C ILE A 82 1.35 -2.68 -3.17
N ALA A 83 2.08 -2.43 -2.09
CA ALA A 83 3.51 -2.12 -2.15
C ALA A 83 4.33 -3.28 -2.74
N SER A 84 3.98 -4.51 -2.35
CA SER A 84 4.66 -5.71 -2.85
C SER A 84 4.41 -5.89 -4.34
N TYR A 85 3.16 -5.77 -4.81
CA TYR A 85 2.87 -5.86 -6.24
C TYR A 85 3.50 -4.74 -7.05
N THR A 86 3.59 -3.52 -6.51
CA THR A 86 4.32 -2.43 -7.15
C THR A 86 5.80 -2.79 -7.32
N LEU A 87 6.47 -3.30 -6.29
CA LEU A 87 7.88 -3.71 -6.39
C LEU A 87 8.08 -4.89 -7.35
N ILE A 88 7.22 -5.91 -7.27
CA ILE A 88 7.25 -7.08 -8.17
C ILE A 88 7.10 -6.63 -9.62
N THR A 89 6.14 -5.76 -9.89
CA THR A 89 5.88 -5.23 -11.25
C THR A 89 7.08 -4.45 -11.75
N LEU A 90 7.66 -3.58 -10.93
CA LEU A 90 8.85 -2.83 -11.28
C LEU A 90 10.04 -3.76 -11.58
N HIS A 91 10.23 -4.82 -10.79
CA HIS A 91 11.27 -5.81 -11.04
C HIS A 91 11.13 -6.46 -12.42
N TYR A 92 9.93 -6.94 -12.77
CA TYR A 92 9.68 -7.57 -14.06
C TYR A 92 9.83 -6.59 -15.22
N MET A 93 9.34 -5.35 -15.07
CA MET A 93 9.54 -4.29 -16.06
C MET A 93 11.03 -4.01 -16.32
N LEU A 94 11.85 -3.92 -15.27
CA LEU A 94 13.30 -3.72 -15.39
C LEU A 94 14.00 -4.90 -16.08
N LYS A 95 13.45 -6.12 -15.97
CA LYS A 95 13.96 -7.31 -16.64
C LYS A 95 13.43 -7.48 -18.07
N GLN A 96 12.52 -6.61 -18.53
CA GLN A 96 11.77 -6.76 -19.78
C GLN A 96 10.97 -8.08 -19.84
N ASP A 97 10.59 -8.59 -18.68
CA ASP A 97 9.77 -9.78 -18.53
C ASP A 97 8.32 -9.38 -18.23
N ILE A 98 7.39 -10.29 -18.51
CA ILE A 98 5.98 -10.07 -18.20
C ILE A 98 5.73 -10.59 -16.77
N PRO A 99 5.26 -9.74 -15.83
CA PRO A 99 4.89 -10.20 -14.50
C PRO A 99 3.80 -11.26 -14.58
N SER A 100 3.73 -12.15 -13.59
CA SER A 100 2.57 -13.03 -13.51
C SER A 100 1.30 -12.18 -13.32
N GLN A 101 0.19 -12.58 -13.91
CA GLN A 101 -1.09 -11.86 -13.83
C GLN A 101 -1.69 -11.86 -12.40
N GLY A 102 -1.04 -12.51 -11.43
CA GLY A 102 -1.65 -12.90 -10.15
C GLY A 102 -2.11 -11.72 -9.28
N GLY A 103 -1.35 -10.63 -9.25
CA GLY A 103 -1.63 -9.53 -8.32
C GLY A 103 -2.68 -8.51 -8.78
N TRP A 104 -2.59 -8.05 -10.02
CA TRP A 104 -3.43 -6.96 -10.53
C TRP A 104 -4.81 -7.41 -11.04
N THR A 105 -5.05 -8.72 -11.13
CA THR A 105 -6.36 -9.26 -11.52
C THR A 105 -7.43 -9.09 -10.44
N ARG A 106 -7.05 -8.64 -9.25
CA ARG A 106 -7.95 -8.40 -8.11
C ARG A 106 -8.01 -6.92 -7.76
N SER A 107 -9.12 -6.48 -7.17
CA SER A 107 -9.20 -5.16 -6.55
C SER A 107 -8.15 -5.03 -5.45
N GLN A 108 -7.44 -3.90 -5.43
CA GLN A 108 -6.38 -3.62 -4.46
C GLN A 108 -6.75 -2.38 -3.65
N PRO A 109 -7.81 -2.41 -2.81
CA PRO A 109 -8.21 -1.24 -2.07
C PRO A 109 -7.19 -0.92 -0.97
N TRP A 110 -6.92 0.37 -0.78
CA TRP A 110 -6.14 0.93 0.31
C TRP A 110 -6.63 2.36 0.56
N SER A 111 -6.19 3.01 1.64
CA SER A 111 -6.68 4.33 2.00
C SER A 111 -5.59 5.39 2.01
N ILE A 112 -5.93 6.59 1.51
CA ILE A 112 -5.18 7.83 1.72
C ILE A 112 -5.72 8.49 2.98
N CYS A 113 -4.91 8.60 4.03
CA CYS A 113 -5.43 8.91 5.36
C CYS A 113 -4.37 9.38 6.38
N GLN A 114 -3.63 10.45 6.09
CA GLN A 114 -2.60 11.00 6.99
C GLN A 114 -3.06 11.19 8.44
N GLN A 115 -4.21 11.80 8.66
CA GLN A 115 -4.74 12.16 9.96
C GLN A 115 -5.10 10.90 10.75
N VAL A 116 -5.86 9.99 10.13
CA VAL A 116 -6.30 8.73 10.75
C VAL A 116 -5.10 7.82 11.01
N TRP A 117 -4.17 7.69 10.05
CA TRP A 117 -2.96 6.87 10.16
C TRP A 117 -2.03 7.34 11.28
N SER A 118 -1.99 8.65 11.56
CA SER A 118 -1.10 9.23 12.58
C SER A 118 -1.62 9.13 14.01
N THR A 119 -2.89 8.72 14.20
CA THR A 119 -3.49 8.58 15.54
C THR A 119 -2.71 7.60 16.42
N GLN A 120 -2.65 7.90 17.72
CA GLN A 120 -1.91 7.09 18.72
C GLN A 120 -2.83 6.48 19.79
N SER A 121 -4.15 6.68 19.65
CA SER A 121 -5.14 6.13 20.55
C SER A 121 -6.46 5.87 19.82
N SER A 122 -7.26 4.93 20.36
CA SER A 122 -8.61 4.66 19.84
C SER A 122 -9.56 5.86 20.00
N PHE A 123 -9.33 6.71 21.01
CA PHE A 123 -10.10 7.94 21.23
C PHE A 123 -9.84 8.98 20.13
N ASP A 124 -8.57 9.24 19.81
CA ASP A 124 -8.20 10.16 18.74
C ASP A 124 -8.64 9.62 17.38
N PHE A 125 -8.50 8.32 17.17
CA PHE A 125 -8.96 7.64 15.97
C PHE A 125 -10.44 7.87 15.70
N LEU A 126 -11.31 7.66 16.70
CA LEU A 126 -12.75 7.90 16.56
C LEU A 126 -13.04 9.36 16.21
N SER A 127 -12.39 10.29 16.91
CA SER A 127 -12.59 11.73 16.72
C SER A 127 -12.18 12.19 15.30
N VAL A 128 -11.05 11.68 14.81
CA VAL A 128 -10.54 11.99 13.45
C VAL A 128 -11.39 11.31 12.40
N TRP A 129 -11.80 10.05 12.60
CA TRP A 129 -12.61 9.31 11.64
C TRP A 129 -13.94 10.02 11.32
N GLU A 130 -14.58 10.61 12.33
CA GLU A 130 -15.83 11.35 12.16
C GLU A 130 -15.64 12.68 11.40
N GLN A 131 -14.47 13.30 11.53
CA GLN A 131 -14.18 14.62 10.93
C GLN A 131 -13.55 14.51 9.53
N ASP A 132 -12.66 13.54 9.34
CA ASP A 132 -11.83 13.38 8.15
C ASP A 132 -11.60 11.87 7.88
N PRO A 133 -12.63 11.15 7.39
CA PRO A 133 -12.55 9.72 7.17
C PRO A 133 -11.55 9.37 6.05
N PRO A 134 -10.94 8.17 6.07
CA PRO A 134 -10.00 7.74 5.04
C PRO A 134 -10.61 7.73 3.64
N VAL A 135 -9.88 8.25 2.65
CA VAL A 135 -10.29 8.15 1.23
C VAL A 135 -9.82 6.81 0.69
N THR A 136 -10.76 5.94 0.32
CA THR A 136 -10.43 4.63 -0.24
C THR A 136 -10.13 4.76 -1.73
N VAL A 137 -8.95 4.27 -2.13
CA VAL A 137 -8.51 4.17 -3.52
C VAL A 137 -8.36 2.71 -3.88
N SER A 138 -8.73 2.34 -5.10
CA SER A 138 -8.45 1.00 -5.62
C SER A 138 -7.22 1.02 -6.51
N CYS A 139 -6.26 0.13 -6.24
CA CYS A 139 -5.09 -0.06 -7.08
C CYS A 139 -4.30 1.27 -7.21
N LEU A 140 -3.93 1.65 -8.43
CA LEU A 140 -3.31 2.93 -8.78
C LEU A 140 -4.31 3.86 -9.49
N LEU A 141 -5.63 3.66 -9.32
CA LEU A 141 -6.65 4.53 -9.90
C LEU A 141 -6.78 5.82 -9.08
N LEU A 142 -5.78 6.68 -9.18
CA LEU A 142 -5.63 7.88 -8.36
C LEU A 142 -6.24 9.14 -8.99
N ASP A 143 -6.82 9.07 -10.19
CA ASP A 143 -7.30 10.23 -10.94
C ASP A 143 -8.33 11.06 -10.15
N GLU A 144 -9.33 10.39 -9.54
CA GLU A 144 -10.35 11.07 -8.74
C GLU A 144 -9.73 11.79 -7.53
N PHE A 145 -8.76 11.16 -6.87
CA PHE A 145 -8.02 11.79 -5.78
C PHE A 145 -7.14 12.94 -6.27
N LEU A 146 -6.52 12.82 -7.44
CA LEU A 146 -5.70 13.88 -8.03
C LEU A 146 -6.54 15.11 -8.38
N GLU A 147 -7.79 14.92 -8.78
CA GLU A 147 -8.71 16.01 -9.08
C GLU A 147 -9.27 16.67 -7.80
N GLN A 148 -9.72 15.88 -6.84
CA GLN A 148 -10.56 16.36 -5.73
C GLN A 148 -9.91 16.28 -4.35
N GLY A 149 -8.86 15.46 -4.21
CA GLY A 149 -8.19 15.19 -2.95
C GLY A 149 -7.48 16.40 -2.38
N LYS A 150 -7.21 16.36 -1.08
CA LYS A 150 -6.45 17.40 -0.37
C LYS A 150 -5.03 16.91 -0.12
N ALA A 151 -4.06 17.84 -0.11
CA ALA A 151 -2.66 17.49 0.10
C ALA A 151 -2.33 17.12 1.55
N ASP A 152 -3.12 17.59 2.53
CA ASP A 152 -2.98 17.26 3.95
C ASP A 152 -3.37 15.82 4.27
N ALA A 153 -4.26 15.21 3.47
CA ALA A 153 -4.64 13.80 3.59
C ALA A 153 -3.54 12.83 3.14
N VAL A 154 -2.51 13.31 2.44
CA VAL A 154 -1.47 12.47 1.83
C VAL A 154 -0.38 12.12 2.83
N ASP A 155 -0.39 10.88 3.30
CA ASP A 155 0.69 10.30 4.08
C ASP A 155 1.89 9.85 3.21
N ASP A 156 2.98 9.45 3.86
CA ASP A 156 4.21 9.03 3.18
C ASP A 156 3.99 7.83 2.24
N PHE A 157 3.08 6.92 2.59
CA PHE A 157 2.76 5.78 1.73
C PHE A 157 2.00 6.26 0.48
N ALA A 158 0.96 7.07 0.68
CA ALA A 158 0.19 7.66 -0.41
C ALA A 158 1.07 8.51 -1.34
N ARG A 159 2.03 9.26 -0.78
CA ARG A 159 2.99 10.06 -1.54
C ARG A 159 3.84 9.19 -2.46
N ASN A 160 4.35 8.07 -1.97
CA ASN A 160 5.10 7.11 -2.78
C ASN A 160 4.25 6.52 -3.93
N MET A 161 2.97 6.25 -3.69
CA MET A 161 2.04 5.78 -4.73
C MET A 161 1.76 6.87 -5.77
N LEU A 162 1.60 8.13 -5.36
CA LEU A 162 1.46 9.27 -6.30
C LEU A 162 2.70 9.43 -7.18
N VAL A 163 3.90 9.38 -6.60
CA VAL A 163 5.16 9.44 -7.37
C VAL A 163 5.27 8.28 -8.34
N THR A 164 4.83 7.08 -7.95
CA THR A 164 4.80 5.91 -8.83
C THR A 164 3.81 6.09 -9.99
N TYR A 165 2.69 6.79 -9.75
CA TYR A 165 1.60 6.93 -10.72
C TYR A 165 1.78 8.10 -11.70
N ILE A 166 2.08 9.30 -11.22
CA ILE A 166 2.21 10.52 -12.05
C ILE A 166 3.64 11.02 -12.20
N GLY A 167 4.62 10.48 -11.45
CA GLY A 167 5.99 10.97 -11.44
C GLY A 167 6.27 11.96 -10.31
N LEU A 168 7.56 12.17 -10.05
CA LEU A 168 8.04 12.98 -8.92
C LEU A 168 7.72 14.46 -9.09
N ASP A 169 7.96 15.01 -10.28
CA ASP A 169 7.82 16.45 -10.50
C ASP A 169 6.35 16.86 -10.61
N GLU A 170 5.52 16.01 -11.22
CA GLU A 170 4.07 16.13 -11.24
C GLU A 170 3.48 16.05 -9.84
N THR A 171 3.97 15.13 -9.00
CA THR A 171 3.56 15.06 -7.58
C THR A 171 3.92 16.35 -6.85
N LYS A 172 5.15 16.87 -6.98
CA LYS A 172 5.54 18.16 -6.37
C LYS A 172 4.67 19.31 -6.86
N GLN A 173 4.36 19.35 -8.15
CA GLN A 173 3.47 20.37 -8.72
C GLN A 173 2.06 20.26 -8.14
N TRP A 174 1.53 19.05 -7.97
CA TRP A 174 0.23 18.79 -7.38
C TRP A 174 0.13 19.29 -5.93
N PHE A 175 1.16 19.04 -5.11
CA PHE A 175 1.24 19.58 -3.74
C PHE A 175 1.28 21.12 -3.74
N LYS A 176 2.10 21.71 -4.62
CA LYS A 176 2.23 23.16 -4.75
C LYS A 176 0.91 23.84 -5.14
N GLN A 177 0.16 23.25 -6.09
CA GLN A 177 -1.15 23.76 -6.52
C GLN A 177 -2.18 23.76 -5.38
N ARG A 178 -2.00 22.90 -4.38
CA ARG A 178 -2.85 22.79 -3.18
C ARG A 178 -2.30 23.53 -1.97
N GLY A 179 -1.28 24.37 -2.15
CA GLY A 179 -0.71 25.20 -1.08
C GLY A 179 0.02 24.41 0.00
N SER A 180 0.42 23.16 -0.28
CA SER A 180 1.15 22.30 0.66
C SER A 180 2.62 22.16 0.26
N THR A 181 3.47 21.89 1.23
CA THR A 181 4.87 21.51 1.01
C THR A 181 4.96 20.03 0.67
N TYR A 182 5.82 19.70 -0.31
CA TYR A 182 6.14 18.32 -0.68
C TYR A 182 6.88 17.59 0.44
#